data_AF-R7Z8E9-F1
#
_entry.id   AF-R7Z8E9-F1
#
_cell.length_a   1.000
_cell.length_b   1.000
_cell.length_c   1.000
_cell.angle_alpha   90.00
_cell.angle_beta   90.00
_cell.angle_gamma   90.00
#
_symmetry.space_group_name_H-M   'P 1'
#
loop_
_entity.id
_entity.type
_entity.pdbx_description
1 polymer ?
#
loop_
_entity_poly.entity_id
_entity_poly.type
_entity_poly.pdbx_seq_one_letter_code
_entity_poly.pdbx_strand_id
1 'polypeptide(L)'
;MESMIPSNIPNSFKPTDTITDGAKYEFSLADGQKAIIRWHSPDPIAASKYPGSASGSRWTAQIKIGNKQLKSDGTWTKNQSLNEVHIPIEGK
;
A
#
# COMPACT_ATOMS: atom_id res chain seq x y z
N MET A 1 3.67 -13.78 -13.64
CA MET A 1 2.85 -12.66 -13.15
C MET A 1 1.84 -12.33 -14.23
N GLU A 2 0.55 -12.40 -13.92
CA GLU A 2 -0.50 -11.89 -14.80
C GLU A 2 -0.41 -10.36 -14.83
N SER A 3 -0.62 -9.76 -16.01
CA SER A 3 -0.64 -8.31 -16.14
C SER A 3 -1.78 -7.73 -15.29
N MET A 4 -1.45 -6.90 -14.29
CA MET A 4 -2.44 -6.13 -13.51
C MET A 4 -3.17 -5.08 -14.37
N ILE A 5 -2.77 -4.92 -15.62
CA ILE A 5 -3.36 -4.02 -16.59
C ILE A 5 -4.30 -4.84 -17.45
N PRO A 6 -5.60 -4.49 -17.47
CA PRO A 6 -6.57 -5.13 -18.36
C PRO A 6 -6.08 -5.10 -19.81
N SER A 7 -6.31 -6.19 -20.54
CA SER A 7 -5.77 -6.39 -21.90
C SER A 7 -6.22 -5.34 -22.92
N ASN A 8 -7.29 -4.60 -22.63
CA ASN A 8 -7.85 -3.53 -23.45
C ASN A 8 -7.36 -2.12 -23.07
N ILE A 9 -6.46 -1.99 -22.09
CA ILE A 9 -5.97 -0.69 -21.61
C ILE A 9 -4.46 -0.59 -21.89
N PRO A 10 -4.00 0.45 -22.61
CA PRO A 10 -2.58 0.71 -22.78
C PRO A 10 -1.89 0.90 -21.42
N ASN A 11 -0.79 0.18 -21.19
CA ASN A 11 0.04 0.41 -20.01
C ASN A 11 0.68 1.80 -20.09
N SER A 12 0.18 2.73 -19.29
CA SER A 12 0.73 4.08 -19.15
C SER A 12 1.53 4.27 -17.86
N PHE A 13 1.75 3.21 -17.07
CA PHE A 13 2.54 3.30 -15.85
C PHE A 13 3.98 3.68 -16.21
N LYS A 14 4.45 4.75 -15.55
CA LYS A 14 5.85 5.16 -15.58
C LYS A 14 6.41 4.96 -14.17
N PRO A 15 7.68 4.54 -14.02
CA PRO A 15 8.36 4.61 -12.74
C PRO A 15 8.23 6.04 -12.20
N THR A 16 7.73 6.18 -10.98
CA THR A 16 7.75 7.48 -10.32
C THR A 16 9.18 7.76 -9.85
N ASP A 17 9.50 9.03 -9.63
CA ASP A 17 10.68 9.38 -8.86
C ASP A 17 10.64 8.76 -7.46
N THR A 18 11.77 8.87 -6.76
CA THR A 18 12.02 8.27 -5.43
C THR A 18 10.84 8.51 -4.49
N ILE A 19 10.23 7.43 -4.00
CA ILE A 19 9.16 7.50 -3.00
C ILE A 19 9.77 8.00 -1.69
N THR A 20 9.29 9.15 -1.21
CA THR A 20 9.71 9.69 0.08
C THR A 20 9.03 8.94 1.22
N ASP A 21 9.72 8.80 2.34
CA ASP A 21 9.10 8.26 3.55
C ASP A 21 7.88 9.08 3.98
N GLY A 22 6.83 8.40 4.44
CA GLY A 22 5.56 9.01 4.83
C GLY A 22 4.74 9.60 3.66
N ALA A 23 5.14 9.36 2.40
CA ALA A 23 4.41 9.88 1.25
C ALA A 23 2.96 9.41 1.25
N LYS A 24 2.04 10.35 1.00
CA LYS A 24 0.60 10.12 0.93
C LYS A 24 0.06 10.69 -0.36
N TYR A 25 -0.61 9.84 -1.13
CA TYR A 25 -1.29 10.19 -2.36
C TYR A 25 -2.78 9.98 -2.19
N GLU A 26 -3.59 10.93 -2.64
CA GLU A 26 -5.04 10.88 -2.58
C GLU A 26 -5.63 11.09 -3.97
N PHE A 27 -6.63 10.26 -4.31
CA PHE A 27 -7.33 10.31 -5.58
C PHE A 27 -8.83 10.27 -5.33
N SER A 28 -9.57 11.05 -6.12
CA SER A 28 -11.03 10.94 -6.20
C SER A 28 -11.39 9.95 -7.30
N LEU A 29 -12.17 8.94 -6.97
CA LEU A 29 -12.67 7.95 -7.92
C LEU A 29 -13.96 8.44 -8.58
N ALA A 30 -14.30 7.87 -9.73
CA ALA A 30 -15.48 8.24 -10.51
C ALA A 30 -16.81 7.99 -9.74
N ASP A 31 -16.82 7.04 -8.81
CA ASP A 31 -17.96 6.75 -7.94
C ASP A 31 -18.03 7.65 -6.68
N GLY A 32 -17.17 8.66 -6.60
CA GLY A 32 -17.11 9.61 -5.49
C GLY A 32 -16.31 9.13 -4.28
N GLN A 33 -15.79 7.90 -4.28
CA GLN A 33 -14.93 7.41 -3.21
C GLN A 33 -13.54 8.05 -3.27
N LYS A 34 -12.86 8.09 -2.13
CA LYS A 34 -11.45 8.48 -2.06
C LYS A 34 -10.57 7.24 -2.02
N ALA A 35 -9.58 7.17 -2.91
CA ALA A 35 -8.48 6.24 -2.83
C ALA A 35 -7.26 6.94 -2.22
N ILE A 36 -6.64 6.31 -1.21
CA ILE A 36 -5.48 6.85 -0.50
C ILE A 36 -4.39 5.77 -0.52
N ILE A 37 -3.19 6.16 -0.96
CA ILE A 37 -1.99 5.32 -0.93
C ILE A 37 -0.99 5.99 0.01
N ARG A 38 -0.49 5.24 1.00
CA ARG A 38 0.55 5.69 1.93
C ARG A 38 1.75 4.77 1.87
N TRP A 39 2.93 5.35 1.87
CA TRP A 39 4.20 4.64 1.88
C TRP A 39 4.87 4.83 3.24
N HIS A 40 5.35 3.73 3.82
CA HIS A 40 6.04 3.73 5.10
C HIS A 40 7.40 3.06 4.95
N SER A 41 8.44 3.74 5.41
CA SER A 41 9.77 3.14 5.60
C SER A 41 9.77 2.12 6.74
N PRO A 42 10.82 1.27 6.85
CA PRO A 42 10.99 0.41 8.01
C PRO A 42 11.09 1.23 9.31
N ASP A 43 10.20 0.96 10.27
CA ASP A 43 10.14 1.61 11.57
C ASP A 43 10.88 0.78 12.65
N PRO A 44 12.02 1.27 13.19
CA PRO A 44 12.74 0.58 14.26
C PRO A 44 11.92 0.36 15.54
N ILE A 45 10.97 1.26 15.84
CA ILE A 45 10.08 1.13 16.99
C ILE A 45 9.11 -0.03 16.75
N ALA A 46 8.54 -0.12 15.56
CA ALA A 46 7.69 -1.26 15.18
C ALA A 46 8.48 -2.57 15.18
N ALA A 47 9.74 -2.56 14.71
CA ALA A 47 10.62 -3.73 14.74
C ALA A 47 10.88 -4.23 16.17
N SER A 48 11.09 -3.31 17.12
CA SER A 48 11.32 -3.64 18.53
C SER A 48 10.05 -4.10 19.24
N LYS A 49 8.90 -3.48 18.97
CA LYS A 49 7.63 -3.77 19.67
C LYS A 49 6.87 -4.97 19.10
N TYR A 50 7.00 -5.21 17.80
CA TYR A 50 6.24 -6.22 17.07
C TYR A 50 7.17 -7.10 16.25
N PRO A 51 7.78 -8.13 16.86
CA PRO A 51 8.63 -9.09 16.15
C PRO A 51 7.90 -9.70 14.96
N GLY A 52 8.49 -9.62 13.77
CA GLY A 52 7.91 -10.14 12.53
C GLY A 52 6.94 -9.21 11.80
N SER A 53 6.73 -7.97 12.29
CA SER A 53 5.92 -6.98 11.57
C SER A 53 6.52 -6.59 10.22
N ALA A 54 5.65 -6.35 9.23
CA ALA A 54 6.10 -5.93 7.90
C ALA A 54 6.74 -4.53 8.01
N SER A 55 6.06 -3.61 8.69
CA SER A 55 6.53 -2.22 8.89
C SER A 55 7.84 -2.12 9.64
N GLY A 56 8.22 -3.12 10.46
CA GLY A 56 9.51 -3.09 11.16
C GLY A 56 10.71 -3.58 10.32
N SER A 57 10.46 -4.33 9.24
CA SER A 57 11.52 -5.03 8.50
C SER A 57 11.77 -4.50 7.10
N ARG A 58 10.79 -3.81 6.50
CA ARG A 58 10.82 -3.45 5.08
C ARG A 58 9.88 -2.28 4.78
N TRP A 59 10.00 -1.74 3.57
CA TRP A 59 9.05 -0.76 3.05
C TRP A 59 7.67 -1.39 2.87
N THR A 60 6.64 -0.65 3.27
CA THR A 60 5.25 -1.09 3.11
C THR A 60 4.37 -0.01 2.50
N ALA A 61 3.34 -0.44 1.78
CA ALA A 61 2.27 0.41 1.29
C ALA A 61 0.98 0.09 2.04
N GLN A 62 0.21 1.12 2.35
CA GLN A 62 -1.18 0.99 2.76
C GLN A 62 -2.08 1.58 1.69
N ILE A 63 -3.06 0.79 1.22
CA ILE A 63 -4.03 1.20 0.21
C ILE A 63 -5.40 1.22 0.87
N LYS A 64 -6.07 2.38 0.85
CA LYS A 64 -7.41 2.58 1.39
C LYS A 64 -8.35 3.10 0.31
N ILE A 65 -9.52 2.50 0.16
CA ILE A 65 -10.61 3.01 -0.67
C ILE A 65 -11.85 3.17 0.20
N GLY A 66 -12.38 4.39 0.27
CA GLY A 66 -13.49 4.72 1.16
C GLY A 66 -13.16 4.41 2.63
N ASN A 67 -13.89 3.47 3.24
CA ASN A 67 -13.67 3.03 4.61
C ASN A 67 -12.95 1.67 4.75
N LYS A 68 -12.45 1.09 3.65
CA LYS A 68 -11.76 -0.21 3.64
C LYS A 68 -10.30 -0.07 3.25
N GLN A 69 -9.46 -0.95 3.79
CA GLN A 69 -8.06 -1.11 3.42
C GLN A 69 -7.83 -2.46 2.75
N LEU A 70 -6.90 -2.50 1.80
CA LEU A 70 -6.46 -3.70 1.13
C LEU A 70 -5.49 -4.45 2.05
N LYS A 71 -5.68 -5.76 2.18
CA LYS A 71 -4.74 -6.67 2.84
C LYS A 71 -3.75 -7.25 1.84
N SER A 72 -2.63 -7.75 2.33
CA SER A 72 -1.59 -8.43 1.56
C SER A 72 -2.07 -9.70 0.84
N ASP A 73 -3.19 -10.28 1.28
CA ASP A 73 -3.86 -11.42 0.62
C ASP A 73 -4.82 -11.00 -0.51
N GLY A 74 -4.92 -9.70 -0.82
CA GLY A 74 -5.81 -9.15 -1.85
C GLY A 74 -7.25 -8.90 -1.40
N THR A 75 -7.61 -9.22 -0.15
CA THR A 75 -8.97 -8.99 0.37
C THR A 75 -9.09 -7.66 1.11
N TRP A 76 -10.32 -7.20 1.34
CA TRP A 76 -10.58 -5.88 1.95
C TRP A 76 -11.05 -5.99 3.40
N THR A 77 -10.60 -5.08 4.26
CA THR A 77 -10.98 -5.00 5.68
C THR A 77 -11.34 -3.58 6.10
N LYS A 78 -12.18 -3.45 7.14
CA LYS A 78 -12.39 -2.16 7.83
C LYS A 78 -11.43 -1.96 9.01
N ASN A 79 -10.78 -3.04 9.47
CA ASN A 79 -9.84 -3.00 10.58
C ASN A 79 -8.47 -2.51 10.09
N GLN A 80 -8.06 -1.33 10.56
CA GLN A 80 -6.87 -0.63 10.09
C GLN A 80 -5.61 -0.94 10.93
N SER A 81 -5.76 -1.66 12.05
CA SER A 81 -4.66 -1.97 12.97
C SER A 81 -3.96 -3.29 12.66
N LEU A 82 -4.29 -3.90 11.52
CA LEU A 82 -3.78 -5.20 11.09
C LEU A 82 -2.38 -5.06 10.48
N ASN A 83 -1.49 -6.04 10.73
CA ASN A 83 -0.19 -6.04 10.06
C ASN A 83 -0.37 -6.31 8.55
N GLU A 84 -1.41 -7.07 8.19
CA GLU A 84 -1.77 -7.47 6.84
C GLU A 84 -2.15 -6.29 5.95
N VAL A 85 -2.56 -5.15 6.50
CA VAL A 85 -2.82 -3.94 5.69
C VAL A 85 -1.54 -3.19 5.30
N HIS A 86 -0.39 -3.58 5.86
CA HIS A 86 0.92 -3.08 5.48
C HIS A 86 1.51 -4.01 4.43
N ILE A 87 1.21 -3.72 3.17
CA ILE A 87 1.56 -4.56 2.03
C ILE A 87 3.06 -4.37 1.73
N PRO A 88 3.88 -5.42 1.81
CA PRO A 88 5.29 -5.36 1.41
C PRO A 88 5.44 -4.90 -0.03
N ILE A 89 6.40 -4.01 -0.28
CA ILE A 89 6.72 -3.58 -1.65
C ILE A 89 8.02 -4.28 -2.04
N GLU A 90 8.00 -5.02 -3.14
CA GLU A 90 9.22 -5.53 -3.74
C GLU A 90 9.96 -4.37 -4.42
N GLY A 91 11.12 -4.01 -3.89
CA GLY A 91 11.88 -2.88 -4.41
C GLY A 91 12.81 -2.20 -3.40
N LYS A 92 13.57 -3.00 -2.64
CA LYS A 92 14.95 -2.76 -2.17
C LYS A 92 15.35 -3.89 -1.23
#